data_AF-A0A2M7SXS6-F1
#
_entry.id   AF-A0A2M7SXS6-F1
#
_cell.length_a   1.000
_cell.length_b   1.000
_cell.length_c   1.000
_cell.angle_alpha   90.00
_cell.angle_beta   90.00
_cell.angle_gamma   90.00
#
_symmetry.space_group_name_H-M   'P 1'
#
loop_
_entity.id
_entity.type
_entity.pdbx_description
1 polymer ?
#
loop_
_entity_poly.entity_id
_entity_poly.type
_entity_poly.pdbx_seq_one_letter_code
_entity_poly.pdbx_strand_id
1 'polypeptide(L)'
;LLFWMSAPIFAGFILMTLQGKVQANWPVLGTTGLLMTGCVALPSLKKWAYALIGVGISISALLSAALYTTPTLYSYGLLKNKIDPTKEMLGYAELGYITRLKLETLDMPRVILSSRYQTAAELAFNTGGRPPVLYVNPGNKRDTEYDHWDWPDLTDTLVLYVNERPELPEAVARRFFNCQPYGSAIMERHGQKLRSAWFWVCWDDRFVATP
;
A
#
# COMPACT_ATOMS: atom_id res chain seq x y z
N LEU A 1 29.47 3.66 -18.60
CA LEU A 1 28.71 2.42 -18.31
C LEU A 1 27.31 2.72 -17.77
N LEU A 2 27.18 3.45 -16.64
CA LEU A 2 25.89 3.81 -16.02
C LEU A 2 24.87 4.42 -17.00
N PHE A 3 25.25 5.48 -17.73
CA PHE A 3 24.36 6.10 -18.73
C PHE A 3 23.82 5.10 -19.76
N TRP A 4 24.70 4.28 -20.33
CA TRP A 4 24.35 3.35 -21.40
C TRP A 4 23.44 2.20 -20.94
N MET A 5 23.45 1.87 -19.65
CA MET A 5 22.53 0.89 -19.06
C MET A 5 21.20 1.54 -18.65
N SER A 6 21.24 2.74 -18.07
CA SER A 6 20.05 3.38 -17.52
C SER A 6 19.21 4.16 -18.52
N ALA A 7 19.84 4.80 -19.52
CA ALA A 7 19.14 5.60 -20.52
C ALA A 7 18.16 4.78 -21.38
N PRO A 8 18.52 3.58 -21.89
CA PRO A 8 17.58 2.75 -22.65
C PRO A 8 16.41 2.27 -21.79
N ILE A 9 16.66 1.89 -20.54
CA ILE A 9 15.60 1.47 -19.59
C ILE A 9 14.63 2.63 -19.36
N PHE A 10 15.14 3.81 -19.04
CA PHE A 10 14.31 4.99 -18.80
C PHE A 10 13.54 5.42 -20.05
N ALA A 11 14.18 5.43 -21.23
CA ALA A 11 13.53 5.71 -22.50
C ALA A 11 12.43 4.70 -22.83
N GLY A 12 12.67 3.40 -22.57
CA GLY A 12 11.67 2.36 -22.70
C GLY A 12 10.43 2.64 -21.86
N PHE A 13 10.60 3.00 -20.58
CA PHE A 13 9.47 3.37 -19.72
C PHE A 13 8.76 4.64 -20.17
N ILE A 14 9.47 5.66 -20.66
CA ILE A 14 8.84 6.85 -21.27
C ILE A 14 7.94 6.43 -22.43
N LEU A 15 8.44 5.60 -23.35
CA LEU A 15 7.64 5.11 -24.47
C LEU A 15 6.42 4.31 -24.00
N MET A 16 6.57 3.48 -22.96
CA MET A 16 5.46 2.73 -22.38
C MET A 16 4.38 3.63 -21.75
N THR A 17 4.73 4.83 -21.27
CA THR A 17 3.72 5.78 -20.74
C THR A 17 2.72 6.23 -21.81
N LEU A 18 3.09 6.17 -23.10
CA LEU A 18 2.19 6.49 -24.21
C LEU A 18 1.15 5.39 -24.45
N GLN A 19 1.45 4.15 -24.05
CA GLN A 19 0.62 2.98 -24.32
C GLN A 19 -0.18 2.51 -23.10
N GLY A 20 0.25 2.86 -21.88
CA GLY A 20 -0.42 2.39 -20.68
C GLY A 20 0.11 2.99 -19.39
N LYS A 21 -0.47 2.52 -18.28
CA LYS A 21 -0.10 2.94 -16.93
C LYS A 21 1.22 2.29 -16.53
N VAL A 22 2.27 3.11 -16.43
CA VAL A 22 3.56 2.72 -15.84
C VAL A 22 3.51 3.02 -14.34
N GLN A 23 3.83 2.04 -13.51
CA GLN A 23 3.92 2.26 -12.06
C GLN A 23 5.20 3.05 -11.75
N ALA A 24 5.13 3.97 -10.77
CA ALA A 24 6.22 4.88 -10.45
C ALA A 24 7.52 4.16 -10.01
N ASN A 25 7.40 2.93 -9.48
CA ASN A 25 8.54 2.11 -9.08
C ASN A 25 9.22 1.39 -10.25
N TRP A 26 8.56 1.20 -11.40
CA TRP A 26 9.13 0.48 -12.55
C TRP A 26 10.37 1.16 -13.15
N PRO A 27 10.41 2.48 -13.38
CA PRO A 27 11.58 3.13 -13.97
C PRO A 27 12.74 3.34 -12.98
N VAL A 28 12.66 2.87 -11.74
CA VAL A 28 13.64 3.20 -10.68
C VAL A 28 15.08 2.87 -11.07
N LEU A 29 15.31 1.74 -11.73
CA LEU A 29 16.65 1.36 -12.20
C LEU A 29 17.19 2.32 -13.26
N GLY A 30 16.31 2.83 -14.12
CA GLY A 30 16.65 3.85 -15.12
C GLY A 30 16.88 5.22 -14.49
N THR A 31 15.98 5.67 -13.62
CA THR A 31 16.07 6.99 -12.99
C THR A 31 17.27 7.09 -12.05
N THR A 32 17.51 6.08 -11.21
CA THR A 32 18.65 6.09 -10.27
C THR A 32 19.99 6.16 -10.98
N GLY A 33 20.22 5.35 -12.02
CA GLY A 33 21.49 5.41 -12.74
C GLY A 33 21.66 6.66 -13.59
N LEU A 34 20.57 7.25 -14.10
CA LEU A 34 20.62 8.56 -14.75
C LEU A 34 20.91 9.69 -13.75
N LEU A 35 20.36 9.65 -12.54
CA LEU A 35 20.67 10.60 -11.46
C LEU A 35 22.16 10.53 -11.10
N MET A 36 22.69 9.33 -10.90
CA MET A 36 24.12 9.13 -10.60
C MET A 36 25.02 9.61 -11.74
N THR A 37 24.63 9.34 -12.99
CA THR A 37 25.33 9.88 -14.17
C THR A 37 25.31 11.40 -14.16
N GLY A 38 24.15 12.00 -13.87
CA GLY A 38 23.97 13.44 -13.75
C GLY A 38 24.90 14.05 -12.70
N CYS A 39 24.98 13.46 -11.51
CA CYS A 39 25.87 13.91 -10.43
C CYS A 39 27.34 13.93 -10.83
N VAL A 40 27.83 12.89 -11.53
CA VAL A 40 29.21 12.84 -12.03
C VAL A 40 29.44 13.88 -13.13
N ALA A 41 28.44 14.10 -13.98
CA ALA A 41 28.52 15.05 -15.08
C ALA A 41 28.42 16.52 -14.61
N LEU A 42 27.92 16.80 -13.40
CA LEU A 42 27.65 18.14 -12.88
C LEU A 42 28.77 19.15 -13.18
N PRO A 43 30.07 18.91 -12.87
CA PRO A 43 31.13 19.91 -13.08
C PRO A 43 31.37 20.27 -14.54
N SER A 44 30.97 19.40 -15.47
CA SER A 44 31.15 19.55 -16.92
C SER A 44 29.93 20.14 -17.64
N LEU A 45 28.85 20.43 -16.90
CA LEU A 45 27.61 20.92 -17.48
C LEU A 45 27.70 22.37 -17.93
N LYS A 46 27.03 22.68 -19.04
CA LYS A 46 26.84 24.05 -19.51
C LYS A 46 25.85 24.80 -18.61
N LYS A 47 25.96 26.13 -18.54
CA LYS A 47 25.08 26.99 -17.70
C LYS A 47 23.57 26.73 -17.92
N TRP A 48 23.13 26.46 -19.15
CA TRP A 48 21.71 26.16 -19.43
C TRP A 48 21.22 24.85 -18.79
N ALA A 49 22.11 23.85 -18.62
CA ALA A 49 21.74 22.59 -18.00
C ALA A 49 21.51 22.77 -16.49
N TYR A 50 22.27 23.64 -15.83
CA TYR A 50 21.98 24.05 -14.44
C TYR A 50 20.63 24.74 -14.31
N ALA A 51 20.24 25.57 -15.29
CA ALA A 51 18.91 26.18 -15.30
C ALA A 51 17.81 25.12 -15.39
N LEU A 52 17.96 24.09 -16.23
CA LEU A 52 16.99 22.98 -16.31
C LEU A 52 16.92 22.16 -15.02
N ILE A 53 18.07 21.86 -14.40
CA ILE A 53 18.11 21.20 -13.09
C ILE A 53 17.38 22.05 -12.05
N GLY A 54 17.65 23.35 -12.02
CA GLY A 54 16.98 24.30 -11.13
C GLY A 54 15.47 24.36 -11.33
N VAL A 55 14.99 24.32 -12.58
CA VAL A 55 13.56 24.21 -12.91
C VAL A 55 13.00 22.89 -12.41
N GLY A 56 13.68 21.77 -12.65
CA GLY A 56 13.25 20.45 -12.18
C GLY A 56 13.12 20.36 -10.66
N ILE A 57 14.13 20.86 -9.92
CA ILE A 57 14.11 20.94 -8.46
C ILE A 57 12.97 21.86 -8.00
N SER A 58 12.80 23.02 -8.63
CA SER A 58 11.73 23.97 -8.29
C SER A 58 10.34 23.35 -8.47
N ILE A 59 10.10 22.65 -9.58
CA ILE A 59 8.85 21.93 -9.83
C ILE A 59 8.65 20.84 -8.78
N SER A 60 9.69 20.04 -8.49
CA SER A 60 9.62 19.00 -7.47
C SER A 60 9.31 19.57 -6.08
N ALA A 61 9.93 20.69 -5.71
CA ALA A 61 9.70 21.37 -4.44
C ALA A 61 8.28 21.94 -4.37
N LEU A 62 7.79 22.56 -5.45
CA LEU A 62 6.42 23.08 -5.54
C LEU A 62 5.39 21.96 -5.41
N LEU A 63 5.57 20.85 -6.12
CA LEU A 63 4.69 19.68 -6.02
C LEU A 63 4.74 19.08 -4.60
N SER A 64 5.92 18.98 -4.00
CA SER A 64 6.07 18.47 -2.62
C SER A 64 5.37 19.39 -1.61
N ALA A 65 5.48 20.71 -1.77
CA ALA A 65 4.77 21.68 -0.94
C ALA A 65 3.25 21.60 -1.13
N ALA A 66 2.78 21.42 -2.37
CA ALA A 66 1.36 21.22 -2.66
C ALA A 66 0.82 19.93 -2.02
N LEU A 67 1.59 18.84 -2.04
CA LEU A 67 1.23 17.59 -1.37
C LEU A 67 1.28 17.70 0.16
N TYR A 68 2.26 18.42 0.71
CA TYR A 68 2.38 18.62 2.15
C TYR A 68 1.22 19.45 2.73
N THR A 69 0.65 20.36 1.94
CA THR A 69 -0.45 21.23 2.37
C THR A 69 -1.83 20.57 2.24
N THR A 70 -1.94 19.34 1.73
CA THR A 70 -3.24 18.65 1.61
C THR A 70 -4.02 18.56 2.93
N PRO A 71 -3.42 18.28 4.12
CA PRO A 71 -4.16 18.25 5.37
C PRO A 71 -4.78 19.59 5.74
N THR A 72 -4.07 20.70 5.47
CA THR A 72 -4.57 22.05 5.68
C THR A 72 -5.71 22.39 4.73
N LEU A 73 -5.62 21.96 3.47
CA LEU A 73 -6.72 22.14 2.51
C LEU A 73 -7.98 21.35 2.90
N TYR A 74 -7.82 20.19 3.55
CA TYR A 74 -8.95 19.47 4.15
C TYR A 74 -9.60 20.24 5.30
N SER A 75 -8.81 20.84 6.20
CA SER A 75 -9.38 21.58 7.35
C SER A 75 -10.21 22.78 6.92
N TYR A 76 -9.89 23.40 5.78
CA TYR A 76 -10.67 24.50 5.18
C TYR A 76 -11.80 24.02 4.25
N GLY A 77 -11.98 22.72 4.05
CA GLY A 77 -12.99 22.16 3.14
C GLY A 77 -12.74 22.42 1.65
N LEU A 78 -11.53 22.87 1.29
CA LEU A 78 -11.15 23.19 -0.09
C LEU A 78 -10.75 21.94 -0.89
N LEU A 79 -10.35 20.87 -0.20
CA LEU A 79 -9.98 19.59 -0.80
C LEU A 79 -11.00 18.50 -0.43
N LYS A 80 -11.44 17.74 -1.42
CA LYS A 80 -12.33 16.58 -1.23
C LYS A 80 -11.54 15.28 -1.43
N ASN A 81 -11.85 14.26 -0.64
CA ASN A 81 -11.17 12.95 -0.70
C ASN A 81 -11.12 12.33 -2.11
N LYS A 82 -12.13 12.57 -2.96
CA LYS A 82 -12.16 12.03 -4.32
C LYS A 82 -10.98 12.51 -5.20
N ILE A 83 -10.58 13.77 -5.04
CA ILE A 83 -9.58 14.45 -5.88
C ILE A 83 -8.22 14.62 -5.20
N ASP A 84 -8.10 14.18 -3.95
CA ASP A 84 -6.85 14.26 -3.21
C ASP A 84 -5.83 13.24 -3.75
N PRO A 85 -4.64 13.69 -4.21
CA PRO A 85 -3.58 12.79 -4.68
C PRO A 85 -2.99 11.93 -3.56
N THR A 86 -3.17 12.33 -2.30
CA THR A 86 -2.65 11.63 -1.10
C THR A 86 -3.68 10.70 -0.46
N LYS A 87 -4.90 10.60 -0.99
CA LYS A 87 -5.99 9.80 -0.40
C LYS A 87 -5.60 8.34 -0.12
N GLU A 88 -4.77 7.76 -0.98
CA GLU A 88 -4.30 6.38 -0.84
C GLU A 88 -3.37 6.18 0.36
N MET A 89 -2.89 7.24 1.01
CA MET A 89 -2.07 7.17 2.23
C MET A 89 -2.88 7.51 3.51
N LEU A 90 -4.09 8.06 3.37
CA LEU A 90 -4.87 8.53 4.51
C LEU A 90 -5.67 7.41 5.17
N GLY A 91 -5.92 7.52 6.47
CA GLY A 91 -6.81 6.64 7.23
C GLY A 91 -6.18 5.34 7.74
N TYR A 92 -4.96 5.00 7.33
CA TYR A 92 -4.31 3.74 7.76
C TYR A 92 -3.83 3.75 9.21
N ALA A 93 -3.38 4.90 9.73
CA ALA A 93 -3.03 5.04 11.14
C ALA A 93 -4.24 4.73 12.06
N GLU A 94 -5.41 5.26 11.70
CA GLU A 94 -6.64 5.02 12.47
C GLU A 94 -7.18 3.61 12.27
N LEU A 95 -7.08 3.06 11.05
CA LEU A 95 -7.37 1.64 10.82
C LEU A 95 -6.47 0.74 11.68
N GLY A 96 -5.17 1.03 11.75
CA GLY A 96 -4.22 0.30 12.58
C GLY A 96 -4.57 0.36 14.06
N TYR A 97 -4.95 1.55 14.56
CA TYR A 97 -5.41 1.75 15.93
C TYR A 97 -6.70 0.97 16.24
N ILE A 98 -7.73 1.07 15.39
CA ILE A 98 -8.99 0.34 15.57
C ILE A 98 -8.76 -1.18 15.50
N THR A 99 -7.91 -1.62 14.58
CA THR A 99 -7.54 -3.03 14.46
C THR A 99 -6.85 -3.50 15.74
N ARG A 100 -5.94 -2.71 16.31
CA ARG A 100 -5.31 -3.00 17.60
C ARG A 100 -6.36 -3.15 18.71
N LEU A 101 -7.28 -2.19 18.86
CA LEU A 101 -8.32 -2.26 19.90
C LEU A 101 -9.18 -3.53 19.74
N LYS A 102 -9.53 -3.89 18.50
CA LYS A 102 -10.26 -5.13 18.20
C LYS A 102 -9.47 -6.38 18.56
N LEU A 103 -8.16 -6.36 18.35
CA LEU A 103 -7.29 -7.47 18.73
C LEU A 103 -7.19 -7.60 20.27
N GLU A 104 -7.11 -6.48 20.99
CA GLU A 104 -7.05 -6.45 22.47
C GLU A 104 -8.35 -6.97 23.12
N THR A 105 -9.50 -6.87 22.45
CA THR A 105 -10.78 -7.41 22.94
C THR A 105 -10.99 -8.90 22.67
N LEU A 106 -10.14 -9.50 21.84
CA LEU A 106 -10.17 -10.93 21.58
C LEU A 106 -9.21 -11.59 22.57
N ASP A 107 -9.71 -12.53 23.38
CA ASP A 107 -8.87 -13.30 24.32
C ASP A 107 -7.73 -14.06 23.60
N MET A 108 -7.83 -14.23 22.27
CA MET A 108 -6.66 -14.39 21.40
C MET A 108 -6.84 -13.70 20.04
N PRO A 109 -5.78 -13.04 19.55
CA PRO A 109 -5.45 -13.17 18.12
C PRO A 109 -3.94 -13.34 17.91
N ARG A 110 -3.53 -14.13 16.90
CA ARG A 110 -2.09 -14.18 16.53
C ARG A 110 -1.80 -13.91 15.07
N VAL A 111 -2.80 -13.55 14.26
CA VAL A 111 -2.60 -13.11 12.88
C VAL A 111 -3.71 -12.15 12.45
N ILE A 112 -3.33 -11.08 11.74
CA ILE A 112 -4.23 -10.29 10.90
C ILE A 112 -4.17 -10.86 9.48
N LEU A 113 -5.30 -11.05 8.83
CA LEU A 113 -5.36 -11.49 7.43
C LEU A 113 -6.03 -10.42 6.56
N SER A 114 -5.49 -10.12 5.38
CA SER A 114 -6.15 -9.24 4.42
C SER A 114 -5.92 -9.66 2.98
N SER A 115 -6.90 -9.36 2.11
CA SER A 115 -6.85 -9.72 0.69
C SER A 115 -6.37 -8.60 -0.24
N ARG A 116 -6.01 -7.44 0.30
CA ARG A 116 -5.41 -6.32 -0.44
C ARG A 116 -4.02 -6.05 0.13
N TYR A 117 -3.02 -6.06 -0.74
CA TYR A 117 -1.62 -5.83 -0.38
C TYR A 117 -1.39 -4.58 0.44
N GLN A 118 -1.92 -3.46 -0.05
CA GLN A 118 -1.77 -2.18 0.62
C GLN A 118 -2.38 -2.23 2.03
N THR A 119 -3.57 -2.82 2.19
CA THR A 119 -4.19 -2.98 3.51
C THR A 119 -3.35 -3.86 4.43
N ALA A 120 -2.83 -5.00 3.95
CA ALA A 120 -1.96 -5.87 4.73
C ALA A 120 -0.68 -5.16 5.17
N ALA A 121 0.03 -4.51 4.24
CA ALA A 121 1.27 -3.78 4.53
C ALA A 121 1.04 -2.62 5.52
N GLU A 122 -0.04 -1.87 5.35
CA GLU A 122 -0.38 -0.76 6.22
C GLU A 122 -0.84 -1.21 7.60
N LEU A 123 -1.54 -2.34 7.73
CA LEU A 123 -1.84 -2.95 9.03
C LEU A 123 -0.56 -3.44 9.72
N ALA A 124 0.36 -4.07 8.98
CA ALA A 124 1.65 -4.48 9.54
C ALA A 124 2.47 -3.30 10.08
N PHE A 125 2.37 -2.13 9.42
CA PHE A 125 3.08 -0.92 9.82
C PHE A 125 2.38 -0.14 10.94
N ASN A 126 1.06 0.04 10.85
CA ASN A 126 0.30 0.95 11.72
C ASN A 126 -0.37 0.23 12.92
N THR A 127 -0.54 -1.09 12.89
CA THR A 127 -1.11 -1.81 14.04
C THR A 127 -0.06 -1.93 15.15
N GLY A 128 -0.27 -1.18 16.24
CA GLY A 128 0.59 -1.22 17.42
C GLY A 128 0.71 -2.64 17.99
N GLY A 129 1.87 -2.97 18.57
CA GLY A 129 2.19 -4.34 19.02
C GLY A 129 2.72 -5.26 17.92
N ARG A 130 2.66 -4.84 16.65
CA ARG A 130 3.21 -5.55 15.47
C ARG A 130 2.77 -7.02 15.40
N PRO A 131 1.46 -7.31 15.42
CA PRO A 131 0.99 -8.67 15.19
C PRO A 131 1.43 -9.16 13.80
N PRO A 132 1.62 -10.47 13.60
CA PRO A 132 1.83 -11.03 12.27
C PRO A 132 0.68 -10.65 11.33
N VAL A 133 1.02 -10.23 10.11
CA VAL A 133 0.03 -9.89 9.09
C VAL A 133 0.27 -10.72 7.85
N LEU A 134 -0.77 -11.43 7.42
CA LEU A 134 -0.76 -12.28 6.24
C LEU A 134 -1.58 -11.67 5.12
N TYR A 135 -1.17 -11.99 3.90
CA TYR A 135 -1.90 -11.69 2.68
C TYR A 135 -2.57 -12.96 2.14
N VAL A 136 -3.76 -12.80 1.57
CA VAL A 136 -4.47 -13.85 0.83
C VAL A 136 -4.95 -13.34 -0.52
N ASN A 137 -4.62 -14.05 -1.58
CA ASN A 137 -5.25 -13.79 -2.87
C ASN A 137 -6.63 -14.45 -2.91
N PRO A 138 -7.71 -13.67 -3.15
CA PRO A 138 -9.06 -14.23 -3.27
C PRO A 138 -9.32 -14.98 -4.58
N GLY A 139 -8.32 -15.15 -5.46
CA GLY A 139 -8.39 -15.93 -6.70
C GLY A 139 -8.93 -15.17 -7.93
N ASN A 140 -9.37 -13.93 -7.75
CA ASN A 140 -9.81 -13.05 -8.85
C ASN A 140 -8.78 -11.96 -9.20
N LYS A 141 -7.54 -12.12 -8.74
CA LYS A 141 -6.44 -11.17 -8.96
C LYS A 141 -5.28 -11.86 -9.67
N ARG A 142 -4.39 -11.04 -10.22
CA ARG A 142 -3.13 -11.48 -10.79
C ARG A 142 -2.33 -12.25 -9.74
N ASP A 143 -1.78 -13.40 -10.16
CA ASP A 143 -0.88 -14.20 -9.33
C ASP A 143 0.30 -13.35 -8.83
N THR A 144 0.69 -13.67 -7.61
CA THR A 144 1.69 -12.97 -6.84
C THR A 144 2.61 -13.94 -6.14
N GLU A 145 3.75 -13.46 -5.67
CA GLU A 145 4.73 -14.31 -4.97
C GLU A 145 4.12 -15.07 -3.78
N TYR A 146 3.19 -14.44 -3.06
CA TYR A 146 2.49 -15.03 -1.93
C TYR A 146 1.57 -16.22 -2.29
N ASP A 147 1.15 -16.32 -3.56
CA ASP A 147 0.34 -17.46 -4.04
C ASP A 147 1.17 -18.73 -4.19
N HIS A 148 2.50 -18.58 -4.23
CA HIS A 148 3.45 -19.68 -4.31
C HIS A 148 4.07 -20.04 -2.96
N TRP A 149 3.73 -19.30 -1.90
CA TRP A 149 4.21 -19.57 -0.56
C TRP A 149 3.22 -20.44 0.20
N ASP A 150 3.74 -21.41 0.91
CA ASP A 150 2.92 -22.22 1.80
C ASP A 150 2.33 -21.33 2.90
N TRP A 151 1.05 -21.56 3.18
CA TRP A 151 0.39 -20.89 4.28
C TRP A 151 0.93 -21.41 5.60
N PRO A 152 1.12 -20.52 6.61
CA PRO A 152 1.43 -20.99 7.95
C PRO A 152 0.25 -21.81 8.49
N ASP A 153 0.56 -22.70 9.43
CA ASP A 153 -0.44 -23.41 10.21
C ASP A 153 -1.18 -22.42 11.13
N LEU A 154 -2.51 -22.34 10.97
CA LEU A 154 -3.39 -21.45 11.75
C LEU A 154 -4.40 -22.24 12.59
N THR A 155 -4.24 -23.56 12.79
CA THR A 155 -5.23 -24.41 13.46
C THR A 155 -5.62 -23.90 14.85
N ASP A 156 -4.65 -23.49 15.68
CA ASP A 156 -4.88 -22.95 17.03
C ASP A 156 -4.85 -21.40 17.07
N THR A 157 -5.08 -20.75 15.92
CA THR A 157 -4.98 -19.29 15.79
C THR A 157 -6.31 -18.64 15.44
N LEU A 158 -6.73 -17.68 16.27
CA LEU A 158 -7.78 -16.74 15.91
C LEU A 158 -7.24 -15.72 14.90
N VAL A 159 -7.92 -15.64 13.76
CA VAL A 159 -7.58 -14.77 12.63
C VAL A 159 -8.57 -13.62 12.56
N LEU A 160 -8.04 -12.40 12.68
CA LEU A 160 -8.83 -11.19 12.39
C LEU A 160 -8.66 -10.86 10.91
N TYR A 161 -9.67 -11.20 10.11
CA TYR A 161 -9.71 -10.84 8.70
C TYR A 161 -10.21 -9.41 8.51
N VAL A 162 -9.48 -8.60 7.75
CA VAL A 162 -9.77 -7.18 7.49
C VAL A 162 -9.89 -6.93 5.99
N ASN A 163 -11.03 -6.36 5.57
CA ASN A 163 -11.27 -5.97 4.18
C ASN A 163 -11.80 -4.55 4.07
N GLU A 164 -11.44 -3.83 3.01
CA GLU A 164 -11.98 -2.49 2.69
C GLU A 164 -13.32 -2.57 1.92
N ARG A 165 -13.94 -3.75 1.88
CA ARG A 165 -15.26 -4.01 1.29
C ARG A 165 -16.10 -4.85 2.25
N PRO A 166 -17.44 -4.73 2.21
CA PRO A 166 -18.37 -5.48 3.06
C PRO A 166 -18.52 -6.95 2.63
N GLU A 167 -17.44 -7.60 2.19
CA GLU A 167 -17.45 -8.97 1.68
C GLU A 167 -16.32 -9.80 2.29
N LEU A 168 -16.63 -11.02 2.70
CA LEU A 168 -15.65 -12.06 3.03
C LEU A 168 -15.42 -12.89 1.75
N PRO A 169 -14.21 -12.86 1.16
CA PRO A 169 -13.95 -13.62 -0.06
C PRO A 169 -14.10 -15.12 0.18
N GLU A 170 -14.61 -15.84 -0.84
CA GLU A 170 -14.85 -17.28 -0.76
C GLU A 170 -13.57 -18.07 -0.43
N ALA A 171 -12.41 -17.65 -0.95
CA ALA A 171 -11.12 -18.25 -0.63
C ALA A 171 -10.82 -18.23 0.88
N VAL A 172 -11.16 -17.13 1.57
CA VAL A 172 -11.00 -17.01 3.02
C VAL A 172 -12.05 -17.85 3.74
N ALA A 173 -13.32 -17.75 3.32
CA ALA A 173 -14.42 -18.51 3.92
C ALA A 173 -14.23 -20.03 3.82
N ARG A 174 -13.60 -20.53 2.74
CA ARG A 174 -13.28 -21.95 2.56
C ARG A 174 -12.08 -22.41 3.37
N ARG A 175 -11.18 -21.50 3.76
CA ARG A 175 -9.99 -21.84 4.55
C ARG A 175 -10.31 -22.16 6.01
N PHE A 176 -11.34 -21.54 6.58
CA PHE A 176 -11.70 -21.73 7.98
C PHE A 176 -13.03 -22.48 8.12
N PHE A 177 -13.22 -23.26 9.17
CA PHE A 177 -14.55 -23.84 9.45
C PHE A 177 -15.52 -22.75 9.90
N ASN A 178 -15.02 -21.76 10.64
CA ASN A 178 -15.83 -20.71 11.22
C ASN A 178 -15.30 -19.32 10.82
N CYS A 179 -16.21 -18.45 10.38
CA CYS A 179 -15.96 -17.04 10.16
C CYS A 179 -17.21 -16.24 10.50
N GLN A 180 -17.11 -15.26 11.40
CA GLN A 180 -18.24 -14.43 11.82
C GLN A 180 -17.95 -12.94 11.65
N PRO A 181 -18.93 -12.12 11.21
CA PRO A 181 -18.76 -10.67 11.18
C PRO A 181 -18.44 -10.12 12.58
N TYR A 182 -17.40 -9.30 12.67
CA TYR A 182 -16.90 -8.68 13.90
C TYR A 182 -17.06 -7.14 13.91
N GLY A 183 -17.90 -6.64 12.99
CA GLY A 183 -18.24 -5.24 12.84
C GLY A 183 -17.45 -4.53 11.74
N SER A 184 -17.61 -3.21 11.70
CA SER A 184 -17.00 -2.34 10.70
C SER A 184 -16.52 -1.04 11.33
N ALA A 185 -15.62 -0.34 10.65
CA ALA A 185 -15.17 0.98 11.01
C ALA A 185 -15.19 1.91 9.79
N ILE A 186 -15.43 3.19 10.05
CA ILE A 186 -15.29 4.25 9.05
C ILE A 186 -14.21 5.18 9.58
N MET A 187 -13.16 5.37 8.79
CA MET A 187 -12.10 6.32 9.11
C MET A 187 -12.49 7.64 8.46
N GLU A 188 -12.66 8.67 9.28
CA GLU A 188 -13.13 9.99 8.85
C GLU A 188 -12.16 11.09 9.30
N ARG A 189 -12.04 12.14 8.49
CA ARG A 189 -11.27 13.33 8.84
C ARG A 189 -12.02 14.56 8.37
N HIS A 190 -12.24 15.52 9.28
CA HIS A 190 -13.00 16.74 9.01
C HIS A 190 -14.36 16.47 8.34
N GLY A 191 -15.09 15.45 8.81
CA GLY A 191 -16.41 15.07 8.27
C GLY A 191 -16.37 14.42 6.88
N GLN A 192 -15.18 14.14 6.34
CA GLN A 192 -15.02 13.39 5.10
C GLN A 192 -14.62 11.95 5.39
N LYS A 193 -15.39 11.02 4.84
CA LYS A 193 -15.04 9.60 4.83
C LYS A 193 -13.77 9.37 4.01
N LEU A 194 -12.72 8.92 4.69
CA LEU A 194 -11.46 8.53 4.08
C LEU A 194 -11.54 7.08 3.60
N ARG A 195 -11.93 6.17 4.49
CA ARG A 195 -11.99 4.72 4.23
C ARG A 195 -13.05 4.02 5.07
N SER A 196 -13.37 2.79 4.70
CA SER A 196 -14.09 1.85 5.54
C SER A 196 -13.35 0.54 5.62
N ALA A 197 -13.49 -0.13 6.75
CA ALA A 197 -13.00 -1.48 6.96
C ALA A 197 -14.10 -2.34 7.58
N TRP A 198 -14.15 -3.60 7.18
CA TRP A 198 -15.00 -4.63 7.74
C TRP A 198 -14.10 -5.71 8.31
N PHE A 199 -14.54 -6.26 9.44
CA PHE A 199 -13.78 -7.19 10.24
C PHE A 199 -14.56 -8.49 10.37
N TRP A 200 -13.85 -9.60 10.28
CA TRP A 200 -14.37 -10.93 10.58
C TRP A 200 -13.39 -11.64 11.49
N VAL A 201 -13.92 -12.43 12.41
CA VAL A 201 -13.11 -13.35 13.21
C VAL A 201 -13.30 -14.73 12.63
N CYS A 202 -12.19 -15.35 12.25
CA CYS A 202 -12.15 -16.70 11.69
C CYS A 202 -11.26 -17.60 12.54
N TRP A 203 -11.62 -18.88 12.66
CA TRP A 203 -10.90 -19.88 13.44
C TRP A 203 -11.19 -21.29 12.94
N ASP A 204 -10.50 -22.27 13.52
CA ASP A 204 -10.47 -23.67 13.08
C ASP A 204 -10.02 -23.77 11.63
N ASP A 205 -8.72 -23.63 11.42
CA ASP A 205 -8.13 -23.71 10.08
C ASP A 205 -8.37 -25.09 9.45
N ARG A 206 -8.86 -25.13 8.21
CA ARG A 206 -9.08 -26.37 7.45
C ARG A 206 -7.80 -26.91 6.83
N PHE A 207 -6.64 -26.55 7.38
CA PHE A 207 -5.36 -27.04 6.89
C PHE A 207 -5.35 -28.56 6.95
N VAL A 208 -5.40 -29.19 5.79
CA VAL A 208 -4.98 -30.59 5.64
C VAL A 208 -3.51 -30.49 5.32
N ALA A 209 -2.64 -30.86 6.27
CA ALA A 209 -1.21 -31.00 5.99
C ALA A 209 -1.07 -31.91 4.77
N THR A 210 -0.64 -31.36 3.64
CA THR A 210 -0.22 -32.19 2.51
C THR A 210 1.02 -32.96 2.97
N PRO A 211 1.00 -34.31 2.88
CA PRO A 211 2.10 -35.16 3.33
C PRO A 211 3.39 -34.94 2.52
#